data_AF-A0A7S4EXH4-F1
#
_entry.id   AF-A0A7S4EXH4-F1
#
_cell.length_a   1.000
_cell.length_b   1.000
_cell.length_c   1.000
_cell.angle_alpha   90.00
_cell.angle_beta   90.00
_cell.angle_gamma   90.00
#
_symmetry.space_group_name_H-M   'P 1'
#
loop_
_entity.id
_entity.type
_entity.pdbx_description
1 polymer ?
#
loop_
_entity_poly.entity_id
_entity_poly.type
_entity_poly.pdbx_seq_one_letter_code
_entity_poly.pdbx_strand_id
1 'polypeptide(L)'
;MAESRYDDDGRLVMEEENIILPTEWIGASRKVLGINHYDAVLIGLDGSAQYTARIGDCVFLMPDEDAKPWCEIGLVKELYLAQTGDLAGEKVAKVRWLYRKSQVRDVTAKKMHDRELCYGMHEDENLVESIEGYANNHLEALCMPCHKSRNLSSKSVECCAT
;
A
#
# COMPACT_ATOMS: atom_id res chain seq x y z
N MET A 1 -7.78 9.86 -38.11
CA MET A 1 -6.92 8.96 -38.92
C MET A 1 -5.58 8.95 -38.22
N ALA A 2 -5.18 7.83 -37.61
CA ALA A 2 -3.89 7.72 -36.93
C ALA A 2 -2.78 7.63 -38.00
N GLU A 3 -1.77 8.48 -37.92
CA GLU A 3 -0.61 8.43 -38.82
C GLU A 3 0.28 7.27 -38.41
N SER A 4 0.55 6.34 -39.34
CA SER A 4 1.46 5.23 -39.09
C SER A 4 2.91 5.72 -39.09
N ARG A 5 3.63 5.50 -37.97
CA ARG A 5 5.08 5.77 -37.85
C ARG A 5 5.89 4.51 -38.13
N TYR A 6 7.02 4.68 -38.81
CA TYR A 6 7.97 3.61 -39.12
C TYR A 6 9.34 3.97 -38.53
N ASP A 7 10.10 2.98 -38.05
CA ASP A 7 11.48 3.18 -37.59
C ASP A 7 12.45 3.33 -38.78
N ASP A 8 13.72 3.61 -38.49
CA ASP A 8 14.77 3.79 -39.50
C ASP A 8 15.04 2.53 -40.34
N ASP A 9 14.59 1.36 -39.87
CA ASP A 9 14.66 0.07 -40.56
C ASP A 9 13.38 -0.25 -41.37
N GLY A 10 12.41 0.67 -41.41
CA GLY A 10 11.16 0.54 -42.15
C GLY A 10 10.14 -0.40 -41.51
N ARG A 11 10.27 -0.72 -40.22
CA ARG A 11 9.28 -1.49 -39.46
C ARG A 11 8.24 -0.55 -38.87
N LEU A 12 6.99 -0.99 -38.85
CA LEU A 12 5.90 -0.25 -38.22
C LEU A 12 6.17 -0.16 -36.71
N VAL A 13 6.31 1.06 -36.20
CA VAL A 13 6.37 1.30 -34.75
C VAL A 13 4.92 1.44 -34.31
N MET A 14 4.39 0.40 -33.67
CA MET A 14 3.15 0.55 -32.92
C MET A 14 3.48 1.35 -31.68
N GLU A 15 2.96 2.59 -31.58
CA GLU A 15 2.91 3.27 -30.29
C GLU A 15 2.00 2.41 -29.40
N GLU A 16 2.58 1.74 -28.40
CA GLU A 16 1.77 1.12 -27.35
C GLU A 16 1.00 2.26 -26.68
N GLU A 17 -0.29 2.36 -26.96
CA GLU A 17 -1.16 3.25 -26.21
C GLU A 17 -1.10 2.79 -24.75
N ASN A 18 -0.41 3.56 -23.92
CA ASN A 18 -0.45 3.38 -22.46
C ASN A 18 -1.88 3.70 -22.00
N ILE A 19 -2.72 2.66 -21.95
CA ILE A 19 -4.05 2.74 -21.37
C ILE A 19 -3.89 2.79 -19.87
N ILE A 20 -3.94 4.00 -19.31
CA ILE A 20 -4.08 4.19 -17.86
C ILE A 20 -5.54 3.86 -17.52
N LEU A 21 -5.74 2.75 -16.81
CA LEU A 21 -7.05 2.39 -16.31
C LEU A 21 -7.39 3.27 -15.08
N PRO A 22 -8.65 3.68 -14.90
CA PRO A 22 -9.01 4.59 -13.81
C PRO A 22 -8.98 3.87 -12.46
N THR A 23 -8.58 4.60 -11.42
CA THR A 23 -8.85 4.21 -10.02
C THR A 23 -10.31 4.50 -9.70
N GLU A 24 -11.05 3.57 -9.09
CA GLU A 24 -12.50 3.68 -8.84
C GLU A 24 -12.93 3.03 -7.51
N TRP A 25 -13.87 3.63 -6.79
CA TRP A 25 -14.40 3.03 -5.56
C TRP A 25 -15.30 1.83 -5.88
N ILE A 26 -15.16 0.75 -5.11
CA ILE A 26 -16.03 -0.43 -5.25
C ILE A 26 -16.99 -0.48 -4.05
N GLY A 27 -18.29 -0.52 -4.38
CA GLY A 27 -19.36 -0.61 -3.39
C GLY A 27 -19.91 0.74 -2.92
N ALA A 28 -20.90 0.69 -2.03
CA ALA A 28 -21.51 1.89 -1.48
C ALA A 28 -20.60 2.54 -0.43
N SER A 29 -20.59 3.87 -0.38
CA SER A 29 -19.89 4.58 0.69
C SER A 29 -20.67 4.50 2.00
N ARG A 30 -19.95 4.52 3.11
CA ARG A 30 -20.49 4.78 4.45
C ARG A 30 -19.99 6.14 4.94
N LYS A 31 -20.88 6.96 5.49
CA LYS A 31 -20.50 8.28 6.00
C LYS A 31 -20.11 8.18 7.47
N VAL A 32 -18.87 8.51 7.80
CA VAL A 32 -18.34 8.52 9.17
C VAL A 32 -17.81 9.92 9.44
N LEU A 33 -18.37 10.62 10.43
CA LEU A 33 -17.99 12.00 10.77
C LEU A 33 -17.98 12.96 9.57
N GLY A 34 -18.87 12.74 8.59
CA GLY A 34 -18.96 13.55 7.37
C GLY A 34 -18.04 13.10 6.23
N ILE A 35 -17.14 12.16 6.46
CA ILE A 35 -16.21 11.60 5.48
C ILE A 35 -16.82 10.35 4.85
N ASN A 36 -16.66 10.18 3.53
CA ASN A 36 -17.13 9.00 2.81
C ASN A 36 -16.04 7.91 2.86
N HIS A 37 -16.29 6.82 3.57
CA HIS A 37 -15.44 5.63 3.61
C HIS A 37 -15.98 4.53 2.69
N TYR A 38 -15.08 3.68 2.21
CA TYR A 38 -15.35 2.59 1.28
C TYR A 38 -14.72 1.29 1.80
N ASP A 39 -15.23 0.15 1.33
CA ASP A 39 -14.67 -1.16 1.69
C ASP A 39 -13.55 -1.62 0.76
N ALA A 40 -13.56 -1.11 -0.47
CA ALA A 40 -12.62 -1.50 -1.51
C ALA A 40 -12.44 -0.40 -2.57
N VAL A 41 -11.32 -0.46 -3.28
CA VAL A 41 -10.99 0.42 -4.40
C VAL A 41 -10.32 -0.38 -5.50
N LEU A 42 -10.77 -0.18 -6.74
CA LEU A 42 -10.11 -0.63 -7.95
C LEU A 42 -9.03 0.38 -8.30
N ILE A 43 -7.84 -0.10 -8.61
CA ILE A 43 -6.66 0.70 -8.93
C ILE A 43 -6.21 0.23 -10.31
N GLY A 44 -6.14 1.15 -11.27
CA GLY A 44 -5.53 0.86 -12.56
C GLY A 44 -4.02 0.89 -12.43
N LEU A 45 -3.36 -0.12 -13.00
CA LEU A 45 -1.92 -0.22 -13.11
C LEU A 45 -1.53 -0.11 -14.59
N ASP A 46 -0.25 0.13 -14.86
CA ASP A 46 0.27 0.20 -16.22
C ASP A 46 0.00 -1.10 -17.00
N GLY A 47 -0.10 -0.98 -18.33
CA GLY A 47 -0.23 -2.15 -19.21
C GLY A 47 -1.57 -2.89 -19.09
N SER A 48 -2.66 -2.17 -18.82
CA SER A 48 -4.03 -2.68 -18.67
C SER A 48 -4.29 -3.59 -17.45
N ALA A 49 -3.35 -3.65 -16.50
CA ALA A 49 -3.57 -4.38 -15.26
C ALA A 49 -4.50 -3.60 -14.32
N GLN A 50 -5.31 -4.32 -13.54
CA GLN A 50 -6.15 -3.75 -12.49
C GLN A 50 -5.97 -4.51 -11.19
N TYR A 51 -6.07 -3.78 -10.10
CA TYR A 51 -5.86 -4.28 -8.76
C TYR A 51 -7.01 -3.82 -7.85
N THR A 52 -7.55 -4.71 -7.02
CA THR A 52 -8.58 -4.32 -6.03
C THR A 52 -7.99 -4.36 -4.63
N ALA A 53 -7.76 -3.20 -4.01
CA ALA A 53 -7.40 -3.14 -2.60
C ALA A 53 -8.65 -3.15 -1.73
N ARG A 54 -8.67 -3.97 -0.67
CA ARG A 54 -9.72 -4.00 0.35
C ARG A 54 -9.16 -3.65 1.72
N ILE A 55 -10.03 -3.19 2.62
CA ILE A 55 -9.69 -3.07 4.03
C ILE A 55 -9.24 -4.46 4.56
N GLY A 56 -8.07 -4.51 5.17
CA GLY A 56 -7.45 -5.75 5.67
C GLY A 56 -6.42 -6.37 4.71
N ASP A 57 -6.32 -5.91 3.47
CA ASP A 57 -5.28 -6.38 2.54
C ASP A 57 -3.92 -5.78 2.88
N CYS A 58 -2.86 -6.55 2.61
CA CYS A 58 -1.49 -6.04 2.60
C CYS A 58 -1.11 -5.61 1.18
N VAL A 59 -0.58 -4.40 1.06
CA VAL A 59 -0.26 -3.74 -0.20
C VAL A 59 1.20 -3.31 -0.25
N PHE A 60 1.76 -3.26 -1.45
CA PHE A 60 2.98 -2.51 -1.71
C PHE A 60 2.63 -1.05 -2.01
N LEU A 61 3.34 -0.11 -1.37
CA LEU A 61 3.25 1.31 -1.66
C LEU A 61 4.57 1.79 -2.24
N MET A 62 4.51 2.64 -3.27
CA MET A 62 5.67 3.42 -3.70
C MET A 62 6.02 4.41 -2.59
N PRO A 63 7.27 4.40 -2.09
CA PRO A 63 7.74 5.50 -1.29
C PRO A 63 7.72 6.78 -2.14
N ASP A 64 7.19 7.86 -1.57
CA ASP A 64 7.38 9.22 -2.10
C ASP A 64 8.88 9.50 -2.34
N GLU A 65 9.22 10.48 -3.19
CA GLU A 65 10.64 10.80 -3.48
C GLU A 65 11.43 11.18 -2.20
N ASP A 66 10.70 11.70 -1.20
CA ASP A 66 11.21 12.03 0.13
C ASP A 66 11.00 10.90 1.17
N ALA A 67 10.21 9.87 0.85
CA ALA A 67 9.96 8.76 1.75
C ALA A 67 11.18 7.85 1.81
N LYS A 68 11.54 7.47 3.03
CA LYS A 68 12.70 6.59 3.22
C LYS A 68 12.41 5.24 2.52
N PRO A 69 13.38 4.68 1.75
CA PRO A 69 13.17 3.56 0.81
C PRO A 69 12.89 2.19 1.47
N TRP A 70 12.52 2.17 2.74
CA TRP A 70 12.29 0.96 3.52
C TRP A 70 10.84 0.80 3.99
N CYS A 71 9.94 1.76 3.74
CA CYS A 71 8.52 1.58 4.03
C CYS A 71 7.75 1.25 2.75
N GLU A 72 7.77 -0.03 2.37
CA GLU A 72 7.14 -0.48 1.11
C GLU A 72 5.85 -1.27 1.35
N ILE A 73 5.61 -1.77 2.56
CA ILE A 73 4.49 -2.71 2.83
C ILE A 73 3.56 -2.15 3.90
N GLY A 74 2.29 -1.96 3.54
CA GLY A 74 1.25 -1.47 4.43
C GLY A 74 0.06 -2.43 4.53
N LEU A 75 -0.54 -2.52 5.71
CA LEU A 75 -1.86 -3.13 5.91
C LEU A 75 -2.93 -2.04 5.76
N VAL A 76 -3.85 -2.19 4.82
CA VAL A 76 -4.95 -1.23 4.60
C VAL A 76 -5.91 -1.26 5.79
N LYS A 77 -6.01 -0.14 6.50
CA LYS A 77 -6.90 0.03 7.66
C LYS A 77 -8.19 0.72 7.28
N GLU A 78 -8.11 1.75 6.44
CA GLU A 78 -9.26 2.54 6.01
C GLU A 78 -9.08 3.00 4.56
N LEU A 79 -10.19 3.14 3.85
CA LEU A 79 -10.25 3.70 2.50
C LEU A 79 -11.33 4.78 2.51
N TYR A 80 -11.01 6.00 2.08
CA TYR A 80 -11.95 7.13 2.09
C TYR A 80 -11.61 8.22 1.09
N LEU A 81 -12.60 9.07 0.81
CA LEU A 81 -12.43 10.30 0.04
C LEU A 81 -12.20 11.47 0.99
N ALA A 82 -10.98 11.99 1.03
CA ALA A 82 -10.61 13.08 1.92
C ALA A 82 -11.41 14.36 1.59
N GLN A 83 -11.89 15.04 2.64
CA GLN A 83 -12.77 16.22 2.49
C GLN A 83 -12.05 17.54 2.78
N THR A 84 -10.94 17.49 3.52
CA THR A 84 -10.24 18.65 4.07
C THR A 84 -8.74 18.38 4.16
N GLY A 85 -7.93 19.43 4.26
CA GLY A 85 -6.47 19.33 4.38
C GLY A 85 -5.78 19.26 3.02
N ASP A 86 -4.50 18.90 3.02
CA ASP A 86 -3.66 18.87 1.81
C ASP A 86 -4.10 17.78 0.82
N LEU A 87 -4.80 16.75 1.30
CA LEU A 87 -5.37 15.67 0.50
C LEU A 87 -6.85 15.89 0.13
N ALA A 88 -7.40 17.11 0.27
CA ALA A 88 -8.83 17.34 0.03
C ALA A 88 -9.24 16.99 -1.42
N GLY A 89 -10.24 16.12 -1.56
CA GLY A 89 -10.70 15.61 -2.86
C GLY A 89 -10.01 14.31 -3.30
N GLU A 90 -8.94 13.91 -2.62
CA GLU A 90 -8.14 12.75 -2.99
C GLU A 90 -8.70 11.44 -2.43
N LYS A 91 -8.39 10.35 -3.13
CA LYS A 91 -8.65 8.99 -2.66
C LYS A 91 -7.52 8.56 -1.75
N VAL A 92 -7.84 8.32 -0.49
CA VAL A 92 -6.85 8.07 0.56
C VAL A 92 -7.01 6.66 1.12
N ALA A 93 -5.87 5.99 1.28
CA ALA A 93 -5.72 4.77 2.04
C ALA A 93 -4.96 5.10 3.33
N LYS A 94 -5.58 4.85 4.48
CA LYS A 94 -4.87 4.83 5.76
C LYS A 94 -4.27 3.44 5.94
N VAL A 95 -2.95 3.38 6.03
CA VAL A 95 -2.21 2.12 6.11
C VAL A 95 -1.46 2.05 7.42
N ARG A 96 -1.34 0.83 7.96
CA ARG A 96 -0.41 0.51 9.04
C ARG A 96 0.83 -0.12 8.46
N TRP A 97 1.99 0.45 8.74
CA TRP A 97 3.25 -0.04 8.18
C TRP A 97 3.67 -1.40 8.74
N LEU A 98 4.19 -2.24 7.85
CA LEU A 98 4.76 -3.54 8.13
C LEU A 98 6.26 -3.49 7.81
N TYR A 99 7.09 -3.98 8.73
CA TYR A 99 8.54 -3.86 8.61
C TYR A 99 9.19 -5.21 8.40
N ARG A 100 10.10 -5.30 7.43
CA ARG A 100 10.99 -6.45 7.27
C ARG A 100 11.96 -6.50 8.45
N LYS A 101 12.46 -7.70 8.74
CA LYS A 101 13.48 -7.92 9.76
C LYS A 101 14.68 -6.96 9.67
N SER A 102 15.16 -6.69 8.46
CA SER A 102 16.30 -5.77 8.21
C SER A 102 16.04 -4.33 8.63
N GLN A 103 14.77 -3.95 8.81
CA GLN A 103 14.33 -2.59 9.12
C GLN A 103 14.09 -2.38 10.62
N VAL A 104 14.05 -3.48 11.38
CA VAL A 104 13.81 -3.45 12.82
C VAL A 104 15.15 -3.53 13.55
N ARG A 105 15.50 -2.48 14.30
CA ARG A 105 16.75 -2.42 15.10
C ARG A 105 16.74 -3.30 16.35
N ASP A 106 15.60 -3.88 16.70
CA ASP A 106 15.44 -4.70 17.90
C ASP A 106 16.16 -6.06 17.78
N VAL A 107 16.81 -6.48 18.86
CA VAL A 107 17.41 -7.82 18.99
C VAL A 107 16.38 -8.94 18.89
N THR A 108 15.10 -8.66 19.16
CA THR A 108 14.00 -9.63 18.98
C THR A 108 13.80 -10.00 17.50
N ALA A 109 14.00 -9.05 16.58
CA ALA A 109 13.92 -9.29 15.14
C ALA A 109 15.01 -10.25 14.64
N LYS A 110 16.12 -10.43 15.36
CA LYS A 110 17.17 -11.39 15.00
C LYS A 110 16.67 -12.83 14.90
N LYS A 111 15.59 -13.16 15.63
CA LYS A 111 14.96 -14.49 15.61
C LYS A 111 13.90 -14.67 14.53
N MET A 112 13.51 -13.60 13.83
CA MET A 112 12.54 -13.69 12.75
C MET A 112 13.14 -14.33 11.51
N HIS A 113 12.31 -15.01 10.74
CA HIS A 113 12.66 -15.43 9.39
C HIS A 113 12.70 -14.21 8.47
N ASP A 114 13.54 -14.24 7.43
CA ASP A 114 13.70 -13.12 6.50
C ASP A 114 12.45 -12.84 5.64
N ARG A 115 11.45 -13.72 5.73
CA ARG A 115 10.13 -13.59 5.06
C ARG A 115 9.03 -13.10 6.00
N GLU A 116 9.29 -13.02 7.30
CA GLU A 116 8.32 -12.51 8.27
C GLU A 116 8.35 -10.97 8.30
N LEU A 117 7.18 -10.39 8.55
CA LEU A 117 7.01 -8.96 8.74
C LEU A 117 6.61 -8.65 10.19
N CYS A 118 7.18 -7.57 10.74
CA CYS A 118 6.79 -7.00 12.01
C CYS A 118 5.62 -6.06 11.84
N TYR A 119 4.67 -6.10 12.77
CA TYR A 119 3.67 -5.04 12.90
C TYR A 119 4.31 -3.76 13.45
N GLY A 120 4.25 -2.70 12.65
CA GLY A 120 4.37 -1.35 13.17
C GLY A 120 3.12 -0.93 13.95
N MET A 121 3.30 0.06 14.82
CA MET A 121 2.18 0.84 15.38
C MET A 121 1.96 2.14 14.59
N HIS A 122 2.87 2.45 13.66
CA HIS A 122 2.81 3.62 12.79
C HIS A 122 1.72 3.42 11.73
N GLU A 123 0.78 4.36 11.69
CA GLU A 123 -0.23 4.47 10.63
C GLU A 123 -0.12 5.83 9.94
N ASP A 124 -0.16 5.83 8.61
CA ASP A 124 -0.12 7.04 7.78
C ASP A 124 -1.22 7.03 6.72
N GLU A 125 -1.57 8.22 6.27
CA GLU A 125 -2.48 8.46 5.16
C GLU A 125 -1.66 8.55 3.86
N ASN A 126 -2.04 7.77 2.85
CA ASN A 126 -1.36 7.71 1.56
C ASN A 126 -2.38 7.81 0.43
N LEU A 127 -1.98 8.36 -0.71
CA LEU A 127 -2.80 8.33 -1.92
C LEU A 127 -3.03 6.88 -2.34
N VAL A 128 -4.26 6.52 -2.69
CA VAL A 128 -4.57 5.19 -3.21
C VAL A 128 -3.73 4.87 -4.45
N GLU A 129 -3.39 5.88 -5.26
CA GLU A 129 -2.58 5.75 -6.47
C GLU A 129 -1.12 5.35 -6.20
N SER A 130 -0.64 5.51 -4.96
CA SER A 130 0.70 5.03 -4.58
C SER A 130 0.75 3.51 -4.39
N ILE A 131 -0.37 2.79 -4.44
CA ILE A 131 -0.43 1.34 -4.26
C ILE A 131 -0.07 0.63 -5.56
N GLU A 132 1.03 -0.12 -5.56
CA GLU A 132 1.53 -0.84 -6.75
C GLU A 132 0.97 -2.27 -6.90
N GLY A 133 0.40 -2.83 -5.82
CA GLY A 133 -0.24 -4.15 -5.90
C GLY A 133 -0.33 -4.92 -4.57
N TYR A 134 -0.71 -6.20 -4.69
CA TYR A 134 -0.80 -7.14 -3.56
C TYR A 134 0.59 -7.49 -3.00
N ALA A 135 0.70 -7.48 -1.67
CA ALA A 135 1.78 -8.19 -0.97
C ALA A 135 1.44 -9.68 -0.72
N ASN A 136 0.45 -10.23 -1.44
CA ASN A 136 -0.29 -11.44 -1.04
C ASN A 136 0.31 -12.78 -1.47
N ASN A 137 1.44 -12.81 -2.18
CA ASN A 137 2.08 -14.08 -2.57
C ASN A 137 2.99 -14.70 -1.48
N HIS A 138 3.14 -14.05 -0.31
CA HIS A 138 4.02 -14.56 0.75
C HIS A 138 3.48 -14.44 2.20
N LEU A 139 2.23 -14.02 2.41
CA LEU A 139 1.71 -13.62 3.72
C LEU A 139 0.73 -14.62 4.39
N GLU A 140 0.88 -15.93 4.15
CA GLU A 140 0.51 -16.91 5.19
C GLU A 140 1.53 -16.91 6.36
N ALA A 141 2.64 -16.17 6.23
CA ALA A 141 3.68 -16.06 7.25
C ALA A 141 3.26 -15.08 8.37
N LEU A 142 2.47 -15.60 9.31
CA LEU A 142 2.55 -15.29 10.74
C LEU A 142 2.88 -13.83 11.07
N CYS A 143 1.87 -13.01 10.83
CA CYS A 143 1.61 -11.76 11.49
C CYS A 143 1.70 -11.89 13.03
N MET A 144 2.91 -11.90 13.59
CA MET A 144 3.13 -11.94 15.02
C MET A 144 3.10 -10.51 15.58
N PRO A 145 2.22 -10.18 16.55
CA PRO A 145 2.47 -9.02 17.38
C PRO A 145 3.84 -9.21 18.05
N CYS A 146 4.66 -8.16 18.14
CA CYS A 146 6.00 -8.19 18.74
C CYS A 146 6.04 -8.75 20.19
N HIS A 147 4.90 -9.09 20.81
CA HIS A 147 4.86 -9.83 22.06
C HIS A 147 3.71 -10.86 22.10
N LYS A 148 4.06 -12.13 21.98
CA LYS A 148 3.45 -13.19 22.80
C LYS A 148 4.53 -13.98 23.54
N SER A 149 5.40 -13.28 24.28
CA SER A 149 5.95 -13.91 25.49
C SER A 149 4.84 -13.88 26.54
N ARG A 150 4.32 -15.06 26.90
CA ARG A 150 3.52 -15.22 28.11
C ARG A 150 4.34 -14.64 29.28
N ASN A 151 3.77 -13.69 30.02
CA ASN A 151 4.30 -13.07 31.26
C ASN A 151 5.16 -11.80 31.14
N LEU A 152 4.79 -10.80 30.35
CA LEU A 152 5.24 -9.43 30.63
C LEU A 152 4.09 -8.43 30.58
N SER A 153 3.97 -7.69 31.67
CA SER A 153 3.00 -6.63 31.93
C SER A 153 2.87 -5.66 30.77
N SER A 154 1.63 -5.25 30.50
CA SER A 154 1.19 -4.11 29.70
C SER A 154 2.18 -2.94 29.64
N LYS A 155 3.13 -2.98 28.71
CA LYS A 155 3.82 -1.80 28.18
C LYS A 155 3.99 -2.01 26.67
N SER A 156 3.20 -1.24 25.94
CA SER A 156 3.26 -1.03 24.50
C SER A 156 4.70 -0.79 24.05
N VAL A 157 5.19 -1.60 23.11
CA VAL A 157 6.46 -1.35 22.44
C VAL A 157 6.20 -0.45 21.24
N GLU A 158 6.65 0.78 21.37
CA GLU A 158 6.76 1.75 20.29
C GLU A 158 7.85 1.25 19.33
N CYS A 159 7.45 0.64 18.22
CA CYS A 159 8.32 0.52 17.05
C CYS A 159 8.33 1.88 16.33
N CYS A 160 8.90 2.90 16.98
CA CYS A 160 9.29 4.13 16.30
C CYS A 160 10.62 3.85 15.61
N ALA A 161 10.58 3.74 14.29
CA ALA A 161 11.77 3.85 13.49
C ALA A 161 12.41 5.23 13.73
N THR A 162 13.64 5.23 14.23
CA THR A 162 14.48 6.41 14.42
C THR A 162 15.37 6.63 13.21
#